data_AF-A0AAU6S8I6-F1
#
_entry.id   AF-A0AAU6S8I6-F1
#
_cell.length_a   1.000
_cell.length_b   1.000
_cell.length_c   1.000
_cell.angle_alpha   90.00
_cell.angle_beta   90.00
_cell.angle_gamma   90.00
#
_symmetry.space_group_name_H-M   'P 1'
#
loop_
_entity.id
_entity.type
_entity.pdbx_description
1 polymer ?
#
loop_
_entity_poly.entity_id
_entity_poly.type
_entity_poly.pdbx_seq_one_letter_code
_entity_poly.pdbx_strand_id
1 'polypeptide(L)'
;MRATIKNYVEAANRRREEEGEEGFSLIELIIVVVILGILVAVAIPIFASIQTEAENRALEAAAANGATAVAAAIAADATSDEITAAAQSGGAGGAEGIATASTGSTTDVSAVCVKATGYGREASAGTAPGCYSAPADVATTPPAGG
;
A
#
# COMPACT_ATOMS: atom_id res chain seq x y z
N MET A 1 -0.78 -67.57 -17.87
CA MET A 1 -0.94 -66.09 -17.78
C MET A 1 -0.30 -65.47 -16.55
N ARG A 2 -0.39 -66.09 -15.36
CA ARG A 2 0.17 -65.55 -14.10
C ARG A 2 1.71 -65.49 -14.04
N ALA A 3 2.42 -66.39 -14.74
CA ALA A 3 3.88 -66.43 -14.76
C ALA A 3 4.49 -65.22 -15.52
N THR A 4 3.88 -64.81 -16.64
CA THR A 4 4.33 -63.66 -17.42
C THR A 4 4.20 -62.35 -16.65
N ILE A 5 3.13 -62.20 -15.86
CA ILE A 5 2.90 -61.02 -15.02
C ILE A 5 3.98 -60.91 -13.93
N LYS A 6 4.37 -62.03 -13.30
CA LYS A 6 5.44 -62.05 -12.29
C LYS A 6 6.78 -61.60 -12.86
N ASN A 7 7.16 -62.15 -14.02
CA ASN A 7 8.42 -61.80 -14.68
C ASN A 7 8.46 -60.32 -15.11
N TYR A 8 7.32 -59.75 -15.53
CA TYR A 8 7.20 -58.33 -15.87
C TYR A 8 7.33 -57.42 -14.64
N VAL A 9 6.69 -57.78 -13.52
CA VAL A 9 6.75 -57.01 -12.26
C VAL A 9 8.15 -57.05 -11.65
N GLU A 10 8.82 -58.21 -11.63
CA GLU A 10 10.20 -58.31 -11.15
C GLU A 10 11.17 -57.49 -12.01
N ALA A 11 10.96 -57.44 -13.32
CA ALA A 11 11.74 -56.59 -14.21
C ALA A 11 11.44 -55.08 -14.01
N ALA A 12 10.22 -54.71 -13.61
CA ALA A 12 9.85 -53.33 -13.31
C ALA A 12 10.41 -52.86 -11.96
N ASN A 13 10.36 -53.68 -10.91
CA ASN A 13 10.95 -53.36 -9.60
C ASN A 13 12.48 -53.28 -9.67
N ARG A 14 13.13 -54.19 -10.41
CA ARG A 14 14.57 -54.14 -10.62
C ARG A 14 15.02 -52.86 -11.34
N ARG A 15 14.20 -52.32 -12.27
CA ARG A 15 14.47 -51.00 -12.88
C ARG A 15 14.33 -49.85 -11.90
N ARG A 16 13.35 -49.87 -10.99
CA ARG A 16 13.21 -48.85 -9.93
C ARG A 16 14.40 -48.82 -8.97
N GLU A 17 14.94 -50.00 -8.66
CA GLU A 17 16.15 -50.15 -7.84
C GLU A 17 17.43 -49.73 -8.61
N GLU A 18 17.51 -49.99 -9.92
CA GLU A 18 18.62 -49.59 -10.81
C GLU A 18 18.61 -48.09 -11.15
N GLU A 19 17.42 -47.48 -11.29
CA GLU A 19 17.23 -46.06 -11.59
C GLU A 19 17.25 -45.18 -10.35
N GLY A 20 17.44 -45.77 -9.15
CA GLY A 20 17.63 -45.07 -7.89
C GLY A 20 16.64 -43.92 -7.74
N GLU A 21 15.39 -44.21 -7.39
CA GLU A 21 14.41 -43.15 -7.13
C GLU A 21 14.89 -42.27 -5.96
N GLU A 22 15.63 -41.21 -6.31
CA GLU A 22 16.17 -40.17 -5.43
C GLU A 22 14.98 -39.39 -4.86
N GLY A 23 14.35 -39.96 -3.85
CA GLY A 23 13.35 -39.28 -3.06
C GLY A 23 13.98 -38.09 -2.34
N PHE A 24 13.27 -36.95 -2.33
CA PHE A 24 13.67 -35.76 -1.59
C PHE A 24 13.90 -36.14 -0.12
N SER A 25 15.11 -35.91 0.37
CA SER A 25 15.47 -36.29 1.72
C SER A 25 14.71 -35.43 2.73
N LEU A 26 14.28 -36.03 3.83
CA LEU A 26 13.62 -35.27 4.91
C LEU A 26 14.56 -34.17 5.45
N ILE A 27 15.87 -34.39 5.41
CA ILE A 27 16.86 -33.38 5.80
C ILE A 27 16.95 -32.22 4.80
N GLU A 28 16.74 -32.48 3.51
CA GLU A 28 16.70 -31.41 2.48
C GLU A 28 15.51 -30.50 2.73
N LEU A 29 14.35 -31.08 3.04
CA LEU A 29 13.15 -30.29 3.35
C LEU A 29 13.33 -29.47 4.63
N ILE A 30 13.97 -30.04 5.66
CA ILE A 30 14.24 -29.33 6.91
C ILE A 30 15.16 -28.12 6.66
N ILE A 31 16.25 -28.29 5.92
CA ILE A 31 17.19 -27.19 5.67
C ILE A 31 16.50 -26.07 4.87
N VAL A 32 15.66 -26.41 3.90
CA VAL A 32 14.91 -25.42 3.11
C VAL A 32 13.97 -24.59 3.99
N VAL A 33 13.17 -25.22 4.86
CA VAL A 33 12.25 -24.46 5.73
C VAL A 33 13.00 -23.64 6.80
N VAL A 34 14.18 -24.09 7.23
CA VAL A 34 15.05 -23.32 8.13
C VAL A 34 15.54 -22.05 7.43
N ILE A 35 16.02 -22.16 6.19
CA ILE A 35 16.47 -20.99 5.42
C ILE A 35 15.30 -20.06 5.12
N LEU A 36 14.14 -20.60 4.69
CA LEU A 36 12.93 -19.80 4.47
C LEU A 36 12.46 -19.10 5.76
N GLY A 37 12.58 -19.76 6.91
CA GLY A 37 12.26 -19.16 8.21
C GLY A 37 13.12 -17.95 8.53
N ILE A 38 14.42 -18.01 8.26
CA ILE A 38 15.35 -16.88 8.45
C ILE A 38 15.00 -15.73 7.50
N LEU A 39 14.72 -16.03 6.22
CA LEU A 39 14.34 -15.02 5.24
C LEU A 39 13.04 -14.31 5.64
N VAL A 40 12.02 -15.07 6.04
CA VAL A 40 10.72 -14.53 6.46
C VAL A 40 10.83 -13.65 7.70
N ALA A 41 11.65 -14.05 8.69
CA ALA A 41 11.85 -13.28 9.91
C ALA A 41 12.39 -11.86 9.64
N VAL A 42 13.23 -11.68 8.62
CA VAL A 42 13.76 -10.37 8.21
C VAL A 42 12.84 -9.68 7.21
N ALA A 43 12.22 -10.42 6.30
CA ALA A 43 11.40 -9.85 5.22
C ALA A 43 10.10 -9.21 5.74
N ILE A 44 9.42 -9.83 6.71
CA ILE A 44 8.15 -9.32 7.26
C ILE A 44 8.28 -7.89 7.81
N PRO A 45 9.20 -7.57 8.75
CA PRO A 45 9.28 -6.22 9.32
C PRO A 45 9.69 -5.18 8.29
N ILE A 46 10.58 -5.52 7.35
CA ILE A 46 11.01 -4.60 6.28
C ILE A 46 9.84 -4.30 5.34
N PHE A 47 9.13 -5.33 4.91
CA PHE A 47 8.00 -5.17 4.00
C PHE A 47 6.84 -4.40 4.65
N ALA A 48 6.58 -4.60 5.94
CA ALA A 48 5.61 -3.80 6.68
C ALA A 48 6.00 -2.31 6.71
N SER A 49 7.26 -2.00 7.00
CA SER A 49 7.75 -0.61 7.01
C SER A 49 7.68 0.05 5.63
N ILE A 50 8.00 -0.67 4.55
CA ILE A 50 7.94 -0.15 3.18
C ILE A 50 6.48 0.14 2.79
N GLN A 51 5.55 -0.74 3.15
CA GLN A 51 4.12 -0.51 2.90
C GLN A 51 3.63 0.75 3.61
N THR A 52 3.92 0.91 4.90
CA THR A 52 3.51 2.12 5.64
C THR A 52 4.12 3.40 5.06
N GLU A 53 5.39 3.36 4.66
CA GLU A 53 6.02 4.51 3.99
C GLU A 53 5.37 4.80 2.64
N ALA A 54 5.06 3.77 1.85
CA ALA A 54 4.38 3.94 0.56
C ALA A 54 2.96 4.53 0.73
N GLU A 55 2.20 4.07 1.72
CA GLU A 55 0.88 4.60 2.08
C GLU A 55 0.99 6.08 2.47
N ASN A 56 1.95 6.43 3.34
CA ASN A 56 2.21 7.81 3.75
C ASN A 56 2.53 8.72 2.55
N ARG A 57 3.39 8.26 1.64
CA ARG A 57 3.76 8.99 0.42
C ARG A 57 2.59 9.14 -0.54
N ALA A 58 1.74 8.12 -0.67
CA ALA A 58 0.55 8.18 -1.50
C ALA A 58 -0.43 9.24 -0.99
N LEU A 59 -0.65 9.32 0.32
CA LEU A 59 -1.50 10.35 0.94
C LEU A 59 -0.91 11.75 0.79
N GLU A 60 0.40 11.90 1.03
CA GLU A 60 1.10 13.19 0.85
C GLU A 60 0.97 13.68 -0.60
N ALA A 61 1.17 12.80 -1.57
CA ALA A 61 1.00 13.11 -2.99
C ALA A 61 -0.46 13.46 -3.33
N ALA A 62 -1.43 12.71 -2.81
CA ALA A 62 -2.85 12.99 -3.04
C ALA A 62 -3.26 14.37 -2.50
N ALA A 63 -2.83 14.71 -1.28
CA ALA A 63 -3.09 16.02 -0.68
C ALA A 63 -2.41 17.15 -1.48
N ALA A 64 -1.15 16.97 -1.88
CA ALA A 64 -0.41 17.97 -2.66
C ALA A 64 -1.02 18.20 -4.06
N ASN A 65 -1.44 17.13 -4.73
CA ASN A 65 -2.14 17.21 -6.01
C ASN A 65 -3.48 17.93 -5.87
N GLY A 66 -4.26 17.58 -4.85
CA GLY A 66 -5.52 18.26 -4.56
C GLY A 66 -5.32 19.74 -4.24
N ALA A 67 -4.29 20.09 -3.45
CA ALA A 67 -3.95 21.48 -3.14
C ALA A 67 -3.57 22.28 -4.41
N THR A 68 -2.85 21.65 -5.34
CA THR A 68 -2.49 22.26 -6.63
C THR A 68 -3.74 22.47 -7.50
N ALA A 69 -4.64 21.50 -7.56
CA ALA A 69 -5.90 21.60 -8.28
C ALA A 69 -6.81 22.70 -7.70
N VAL A 70 -6.90 22.79 -6.38
CA VAL A 70 -7.59 23.87 -5.66
C VAL A 70 -7.00 25.24 -6.02
N ALA A 71 -5.68 25.39 -5.97
CA ALA A 71 -5.03 26.66 -6.30
C ALA A 71 -5.32 27.09 -7.75
N ALA A 72 -5.35 26.12 -8.68
CA ALA A 72 -5.72 26.38 -10.07
C ALA A 72 -7.20 26.77 -10.22
N ALA A 73 -8.12 26.10 -9.50
CA ALA A 73 -9.54 26.42 -9.52
C ALA A 73 -9.80 27.83 -8.96
N ILE A 74 -9.17 28.18 -7.85
CA ILE A 74 -9.25 29.53 -7.27
C ILE A 74 -8.74 30.58 -8.25
N ALA A 75 -7.61 30.32 -8.92
CA ALA A 75 -7.06 31.23 -9.93
C ALA A 75 -7.97 31.41 -11.18
N ALA A 76 -8.92 30.50 -11.37
CA ALA A 76 -9.93 30.56 -12.43
C ALA A 76 -11.27 31.14 -11.95
N ASP A 77 -11.31 31.77 -10.76
CA ASP A 77 -12.52 32.32 -10.13
C ASP A 77 -13.63 31.27 -9.92
N ALA A 78 -13.23 30.01 -9.70
CA ALA A 78 -14.17 28.92 -9.47
C ALA A 78 -14.97 29.12 -8.17
N THR A 79 -16.20 28.59 -8.16
CA THR A 79 -17.05 28.57 -6.97
C THR A 79 -16.53 27.61 -5.91
N SER A 80 -16.98 27.77 -4.67
CA SER A 80 -16.61 26.88 -3.56
C SER A 80 -16.89 25.39 -3.83
N ASP A 81 -17.96 25.08 -4.57
CA ASP A 81 -18.31 23.71 -4.95
C ASP A 81 -17.31 23.14 -5.97
N GLU A 82 -16.92 23.94 -6.96
CA GLU A 82 -15.92 23.58 -7.96
C GLU A 82 -14.53 23.42 -7.34
N ILE A 83 -14.19 24.23 -6.34
CA ILE A 83 -12.94 24.12 -5.58
C ILE A 83 -12.91 22.80 -4.78
N THR A 84 -14.03 22.44 -4.17
CA THR A 84 -14.15 21.17 -3.43
C THR A 84 -14.04 19.97 -4.39
N ALA A 85 -14.66 20.06 -5.56
CA ALA A 85 -14.52 19.04 -6.60
C ALA A 85 -13.08 18.96 -7.15
N ALA A 86 -12.40 20.10 -7.31
CA ALA A 86 -11.01 20.15 -7.75
C ALA A 86 -10.07 19.48 -6.72
N ALA A 87 -10.28 19.67 -5.42
CA ALA A 87 -9.53 18.96 -4.40
C ALA A 87 -9.65 17.44 -4.55
N GLN A 88 -10.87 16.95 -4.77
CA GLN A 88 -11.16 15.51 -4.94
C GLN A 88 -10.55 14.92 -6.22
N SER A 89 -10.27 15.75 -7.24
CA SER A 89 -9.57 15.32 -8.46
C SER A 89 -8.08 14.98 -8.23
N GLY A 90 -7.53 15.36 -7.08
CA GLY A 90 -6.16 15.03 -6.68
C GLY A 90 -5.94 13.58 -6.23
N GLY A 91 -7.01 12.77 -6.20
CA GLY A 91 -6.98 11.36 -5.78
C GLY A 91 -6.00 10.52 -6.58
N ALA A 92 -4.86 10.19 -5.97
CA ALA A 92 -4.00 9.09 -6.40
C ALA A 92 -4.32 7.84 -5.58
N GLY A 93 -4.13 6.66 -6.20
CA GLY A 93 -4.49 5.36 -5.62
C GLY A 93 -3.95 5.18 -4.20
N GLY A 94 -4.86 5.07 -3.24
CA GLY A 94 -4.58 4.84 -1.82
C GLY A 94 -5.31 5.81 -0.88
N ALA A 95 -5.72 6.98 -1.35
CA ALA A 95 -6.63 7.83 -0.59
C ALA A 95 -8.06 7.26 -0.62
N GLU A 96 -8.61 6.97 0.55
CA GLU A 96 -10.02 6.59 0.75
C GLU A 96 -10.95 7.80 0.61
N GLY A 97 -10.42 9.00 0.88
CA GLY A 97 -11.14 10.26 0.75
C GLY A 97 -10.22 11.47 0.66
N ILE A 98 -10.71 12.52 0.01
CA ILE A 98 -10.07 13.84 0.01
C ILE A 98 -11.10 14.88 0.39
N ALA A 99 -10.75 15.75 1.34
CA ALA A 99 -11.60 16.82 1.83
C ALA A 99 -10.86 18.15 1.83
N THR A 100 -11.61 19.23 1.65
CA THR A 100 -11.14 20.61 1.88
C THR A 100 -11.50 21.03 3.30
N ALA A 101 -10.54 21.61 4.02
CA ALA A 101 -10.75 22.36 5.25
C ALA A 101 -10.36 23.82 4.98
N SER A 102 -11.12 24.79 5.50
CA SER A 102 -10.73 26.19 5.39
C SER A 102 -10.84 26.92 6.73
N THR A 103 -9.94 27.89 6.93
CA THR A 103 -9.96 28.80 8.09
C THR A 103 -10.59 30.17 7.73
N GLY A 104 -11.22 30.24 6.56
CA GLY A 104 -11.75 31.45 5.93
C GLY A 104 -12.49 31.12 4.64
N SER A 105 -12.59 32.08 3.71
CA SER A 105 -13.26 31.83 2.43
C SER A 105 -12.56 30.74 1.64
N THR A 106 -13.31 29.77 1.12
CA THR A 106 -12.76 28.69 0.29
C THR A 106 -12.23 29.18 -1.06
N THR A 107 -12.56 30.42 -1.44
CA THR A 107 -12.02 31.10 -2.61
C THR A 107 -10.66 31.78 -2.35
N ASP A 108 -10.23 31.88 -1.08
CA ASP A 108 -8.94 32.46 -0.74
C ASP A 108 -7.91 31.34 -0.60
N VAL A 109 -6.91 31.31 -1.48
CA VAL A 109 -5.89 30.23 -1.49
C VAL A 109 -5.09 30.16 -0.18
N SER A 110 -4.96 31.28 0.54
CA SER A 110 -4.33 31.37 1.85
C SER A 110 -5.16 30.77 2.98
N ALA A 111 -6.43 30.48 2.76
CA ALA A 111 -7.35 29.94 3.75
C ALA A 111 -7.67 28.46 3.53
N VAL A 112 -7.26 27.86 2.41
CA VAL A 112 -7.60 26.47 2.06
C VAL A 112 -6.51 25.47 2.45
N CYS A 113 -6.98 24.35 2.98
CA CYS A 113 -6.22 23.15 3.27
C CYS A 113 -6.87 21.93 2.61
N VAL A 114 -6.09 21.08 1.97
CA VAL A 114 -6.55 19.81 1.41
C VAL A 114 -6.04 18.68 2.28
N LYS A 115 -6.95 17.80 2.70
CA LYS A 115 -6.66 16.61 3.48
C LYS A 115 -6.94 15.36 2.66
N ALA A 116 -5.97 14.46 2.59
CA ALA A 116 -6.15 13.12 2.06
C ALA A 116 -6.16 12.12 3.22
N THR A 117 -7.13 11.22 3.23
CA THR A 117 -7.32 10.22 4.30
C THR A 117 -7.28 8.82 3.69
N GLY A 118 -6.64 7.87 4.35
CA GLY A 118 -6.64 6.46 3.97
C GLY A 118 -5.77 5.64 4.91
N TYR A 119 -5.98 4.33 5.01
CA TYR A 119 -5.16 3.45 5.86
C TYR A 119 -5.15 3.85 7.36
N GLY A 120 -6.19 4.56 7.83
CA GLY A 120 -6.23 5.12 9.19
C GLY A 120 -5.30 6.31 9.42
N ARG A 121 -4.73 6.88 8.36
CA ARG A 121 -3.83 8.04 8.37
C ARG A 121 -4.40 9.19 7.56
N GLU A 122 -3.91 10.39 7.85
CA GLU A 122 -4.22 11.59 7.09
C GLU A 122 -2.92 12.32 6.72
N ALA A 123 -2.89 12.92 5.53
CA ALA A 123 -1.88 13.90 5.13
C ALA A 123 -2.59 15.18 4.68
N SER A 124 -1.92 16.32 4.84
CA SER A 124 -2.50 17.61 4.46
C SER A 124 -1.53 18.52 3.73
N ALA A 125 -2.04 19.26 2.75
CA ALA A 125 -1.29 20.22 1.95
C ALA A 125 -2.16 21.43 1.58
N GLY A 126 -1.57 22.61 1.56
CA GLY A 126 -2.28 23.86 1.28
C GLY A 126 -1.64 25.03 2.03
N THR A 127 -2.07 26.25 1.72
CA THR A 127 -1.40 27.46 2.22
C THR A 127 -1.97 27.94 3.55
N ALA A 128 -3.08 27.35 4.01
CA ALA A 128 -3.69 27.70 5.29
C ALA A 128 -2.70 27.51 6.46
N PRO A 129 -2.71 28.41 7.46
CA PRO A 129 -1.89 28.25 8.66
C PRO A 129 -2.09 26.87 9.30
N GLY A 130 -1.00 26.11 9.48
CA GLY A 130 -1.05 24.77 10.06
C GLY A 130 -1.47 23.65 9.10
N CYS A 131 -1.64 23.93 7.80
CA CYS A 131 -2.09 22.92 6.84
C CYS A 131 -0.99 21.94 6.39
N TYR A 132 0.30 22.29 6.51
CA TYR A 132 1.36 21.33 6.24
C TYR A 132 1.60 20.46 7.46
N SER A 133 1.11 19.22 7.41
CA SER A 133 1.45 18.20 8.39
C SER A 133 1.91 16.94 7.68
N ALA A 134 3.00 16.35 8.18
CA ALA A 134 3.42 15.02 7.78
C ALA A 134 2.31 14.01 8.09
N PRO A 135 2.19 12.92 7.31
CA PRO A 135 1.14 11.94 7.52
C PRO A 135 1.12 11.42 8.96
N ALA A 136 -0.04 11.50 9.59
CA ALA A 136 -0.25 11.17 11.00
C ALA A 136 -1.53 10.34 11.17
N ASP A 137 -1.64 9.64 12.32
CA ASP A 137 -2.85 8.86 12.62
C ASP A 137 -4.06 9.78 12.75
N VAL A 138 -5.14 9.46 12.03
CA VAL A 138 -6.41 10.23 12.04
C VAL A 138 -6.99 10.41 13.45
N ALA A 139 -6.73 9.46 14.34
CA ALA A 139 -7.19 9.48 15.73
C ALA A 139 -6.41 10.46 16.62
N THR A 140 -5.22 10.89 16.19
CA THR A 140 -4.32 11.75 16.96
C THR A 140 -4.16 13.14 16.37
N THR A 141 -4.56 13.32 15.10
CA THR A 141 -4.61 14.65 14.48
C THR A 141 -5.80 15.41 15.05
N PRO A 142 -5.60 16.59 15.69
CA PRO A 142 -6.73 17.46 15.98
C PRO A 142 -7.42 17.83 14.66
N PRO A 143 -8.77 17.89 14.62
CA PRO A 143 -9.47 18.36 13.43
C PRO A 143 -8.89 19.74 13.09
N ALA A 144 -8.47 19.92 11.83
CA ALA A 144 -7.99 21.22 11.38
C ALA A 144 -9.14 22.20 11.63
N GLY A 145 -8.92 23.15 12.54
CA GLY A 145 -9.96 23.95 13.15
C GLY A 145 -10.85 24.63 12.12
N GLY A 146 -12.15 24.64 12.41
CA GLY A 146 -13.13 25.48 11.73
C GLY A 146 -13.06 26.94 12.15
#